data_AF-A0A6L4YZQ9-F1
#
_entry.id   AF-A0A6L4YZQ9-F1
#
_cell.length_a   1.000
_cell.length_b   1.000
_cell.length_c   1.000
_cell.angle_alpha   90.00
_cell.angle_beta   90.00
_cell.angle_gamma   90.00
#
_symmetry.space_group_name_H-M   'P 1'
#
loop_
_entity.id
_entity.type
_entity.pdbx_description
1 polymer ?
#
loop_
_entity_poly.entity_id
_entity_poly.type
_entity_poly.pdbx_seq_one_letter_code
_entity_poly.pdbx_strand_id
1 'polypeptide(L)'
;MSKSIVFRSGRAAWIIIATFLPTAIGIALFFTGPWFLGLLFLPVMIMTIPIYFRTSYTIHDIDQLTVVCGLMYKKTFNINDIKGVKPSSNVMSAPALSMNRLELRFQNKEFLLISPVKPDQFIEALLAINPAIEVKKK
;
A
#
# COMPACT_ATOMS: atom_id res chain seq x y z
N MET A 1 -3.31 -25.87 -9.60
CA MET A 1 -2.24 -24.94 -9.18
C MET A 1 -2.76 -23.53 -9.41
N SER A 2 -3.23 -22.84 -8.36
CA SER A 2 -3.76 -21.47 -8.48
C SER A 2 -2.59 -20.52 -8.74
N LYS A 3 -2.55 -19.86 -9.90
CA LYS A 3 -1.60 -18.76 -10.14
C LYS A 3 -2.12 -17.57 -9.33
N SER A 4 -1.20 -16.93 -8.62
CA SER A 4 -1.46 -15.65 -7.96
C SER A 4 -0.34 -14.70 -8.35
N ILE A 5 -0.71 -13.50 -8.76
CA ILE A 5 0.23 -12.46 -9.17
C ILE A 5 0.34 -11.48 -8.00
N VAL A 6 1.54 -11.35 -7.44
CA VAL A 6 1.80 -10.46 -6.31
C VAL A 6 2.40 -9.15 -6.82
N PHE A 7 1.67 -8.06 -6.61
CA PHE A 7 2.12 -6.69 -6.85
C PHE A 7 2.56 -6.05 -5.53
N ARG A 8 3.77 -5.49 -5.50
CA ARG A 8 4.27 -4.74 -4.34
C ARG A 8 3.75 -3.31 -4.36
N SER A 9 3.64 -2.71 -3.19
CA SER A 9 3.37 -1.27 -3.06
C SER A 9 4.60 -0.44 -3.38
N GLY A 10 4.41 0.66 -4.11
CA GLY A 10 5.46 1.62 -4.44
C GLY A 10 6.02 2.24 -3.16
N ARG A 11 7.34 2.22 -3.02
CA ARG A 11 8.05 2.78 -1.85
C ARG A 11 8.74 4.09 -2.27
N ALA A 12 8.26 5.23 -1.80
CA ALA A 12 8.93 6.50 -2.00
C ALA A 12 10.06 6.64 -0.98
N ALA A 13 11.25 6.95 -1.49
CA ALA A 13 12.46 7.08 -0.70
C ALA A 13 12.35 8.12 0.41
N TRP A 14 11.59 9.20 0.21
CA TRP A 14 11.44 10.28 1.19
C TRP A 14 10.73 9.83 2.48
N ILE A 15 9.76 8.92 2.39
CA ILE A 15 9.05 8.39 3.57
C ILE A 15 9.96 7.43 4.35
N ILE A 16 10.79 6.67 3.65
CA ILE A 16 11.83 5.84 4.27
C ILE A 16 12.81 6.76 5.02
N ILE A 17 13.32 7.81 4.38
CA ILE A 17 14.25 8.75 5.02
C ILE A 17 13.60 9.44 6.23
N ALA A 18 12.39 9.98 6.08
CA ALA A 18 11.66 10.65 7.16
C ALA A 18 11.37 9.75 8.36
N THR A 19 11.34 8.42 8.16
CA THR A 19 11.03 7.46 9.21
C THR A 19 12.27 6.83 9.83
N PHE A 20 13.26 6.44 9.01
CA PHE A 20 14.49 5.78 9.46
C PHE A 20 15.51 6.75 10.03
N LEU A 21 15.53 8.02 9.60
CA LEU A 21 16.46 9.02 10.11
C LEU A 21 16.20 9.37 11.59
N PRO A 22 14.96 9.69 12.03
CA PRO A 22 14.68 9.97 13.44
C PRO A 22 14.87 8.75 14.34
N THR A 23 14.60 7.54 13.83
CA THR A 23 14.81 6.31 14.59
C THR A 23 16.28 5.96 14.74
N ALA A 24 17.11 6.19 13.73
CA ALA A 24 18.57 6.08 13.86
C ALA A 24 19.13 7.08 14.90
N ILE A 25 18.62 8.32 14.91
CA ILE A 25 18.98 9.33 15.92
C ILE A 25 18.53 8.87 17.32
N GLY A 26 17.31 8.34 17.46
CA GLY A 26 16.80 7.80 18.73
C GLY A 26 17.64 6.64 19.28
N ILE A 27 18.11 5.74 18.39
CA ILE A 27 19.03 4.66 18.76
C ILE A 27 20.39 5.22 19.20
N ALA A 28 20.95 6.18 18.47
CA ALA A 28 22.22 6.80 18.84
C ALA A 28 22.12 7.45 20.23
N LEU A 29 21.05 8.22 20.49
CA LEU A 29 20.79 8.86 21.79
C LEU A 29 20.58 7.84 22.93
N PHE A 30 20.12 6.63 22.64
CA PHE A 30 20.02 5.56 23.63
C PHE A 30 21.40 5.08 24.12
N PHE A 31 22.38 5.00 23.22
CA PHE A 31 23.74 4.53 23.54
C PHE A 31 24.68 5.66 23.98
N THR A 32 24.49 6.89 23.50
CA THR A 32 25.40 8.02 23.76
C THR A 32 24.81 9.08 24.70
N GLY A 33 23.52 9.02 25.02
CA GLY A 33 22.78 10.07 25.73
C GLY A 33 21.87 9.54 26.83
N PRO A 34 20.86 10.32 27.25
CA PRO A 34 19.91 9.90 28.28
C PRO A 34 19.04 8.77 27.75
N TRP A 35 19.26 7.55 28.24
CA TRP A 35 18.60 6.32 27.79
C TRP A 35 17.07 6.41 27.74
N PHE A 36 16.45 7.22 28.61
CA PHE A 36 14.99 7.43 28.65
C PHE A 36 14.44 8.14 27.41
N LEU A 37 15.24 8.97 26.73
CA LEU A 37 14.85 9.61 25.46
C LEU A 37 14.78 8.58 24.33
N GLY A 38 15.67 7.57 24.32
CA GLY A 38 15.62 6.47 23.37
C GLY A 38 14.39 5.57 23.56
N LEU A 39 13.93 5.40 24.81
CA LEU A 39 12.74 4.62 25.14
C LEU A 39 11.45 5.20 24.51
N LEU A 40 11.40 6.53 24.33
CA LEU A 40 10.27 7.23 23.69
C LEU A 40 10.09 6.82 22.21
N PHE A 41 11.17 6.41 21.52
CA PHE A 41 11.14 6.07 20.09
C PHE A 41 10.81 4.59 19.81
N LEU A 42 10.84 3.73 20.83
CA LEU A 42 10.55 2.30 20.70
C LEU A 42 9.12 1.99 20.18
N PRO A 43 8.05 2.63 20.67
CA PRO A 43 6.70 2.40 20.18
C PRO A 43 6.54 2.78 18.70
N VAL A 44 7.20 3.87 18.29
CA VAL A 44 7.20 4.35 16.90
C VAL A 44 7.85 3.33 15.98
N MET A 45 8.98 2.74 16.39
CA MET A 45 9.65 1.67 15.65
C MET A 45 8.74 0.46 15.45
N ILE A 46 8.12 -0.01 16.54
CA ILE A 46 7.26 -1.21 16.53
C ILE A 46 6.04 -1.02 15.62
N MET A 47 5.41 0.15 15.64
CA MET A 47 4.28 0.44 14.76
C MET A 47 4.70 0.60 13.30
N THR A 48 5.89 1.17 13.06
CA THR A 48 6.24 1.62 11.72
C THR A 48 6.85 0.50 10.88
N ILE A 49 7.78 -0.30 11.40
CA ILE A 49 8.43 -1.41 10.67
C ILE A 49 7.44 -2.33 9.90
N PRO A 50 6.37 -2.85 10.53
CA PRO A 50 5.47 -3.79 9.85
C PRO A 50 4.65 -3.13 8.73
N ILE A 51 4.40 -1.82 8.80
CA ILE A 51 3.69 -1.08 7.73
C ILE A 51 4.49 -1.12 6.42
N TYR A 52 5.83 -1.08 6.50
CA TYR A 52 6.71 -1.03 5.34
C TYR A 52 6.95 -2.40 4.71
N PHE A 53 7.06 -3.44 5.54
CA PHE A 53 7.36 -4.79 5.07
C PHE A 53 6.15 -5.54 4.55
N ARG A 54 4.95 -5.25 5.07
CA ARG A 54 3.78 -6.12 4.88
C ARG A 54 2.73 -5.59 3.89
N THR A 55 3.00 -4.47 3.23
CA THR A 55 2.07 -3.91 2.25
C THR A 55 2.24 -4.57 0.88
N SER A 56 1.34 -5.49 0.55
CA SER A 56 1.33 -6.27 -0.70
C SER A 56 -0.09 -6.41 -1.25
N TYR A 57 -0.20 -6.40 -2.57
CA TYR A 57 -1.44 -6.64 -3.30
C TYR A 57 -1.33 -7.98 -4.01
N THR A 58 -2.23 -8.92 -3.74
CA THR A 58 -2.23 -10.23 -4.36
C THR A 58 -3.51 -10.39 -5.17
N ILE A 59 -3.35 -10.56 -6.49
CA ILE A 59 -4.44 -10.96 -7.38
C ILE A 59 -4.43 -12.49 -7.44
N HIS A 60 -5.54 -13.11 -7.05
CA HIS A 60 -5.77 -14.55 -7.13
C HIS A 60 -6.56 -14.87 -8.41
N ASP A 61 -6.32 -16.04 -9.01
CA ASP A 61 -7.08 -16.57 -10.16
C ASP A 61 -8.61 -16.66 -9.94
N ILE A 62 -9.08 -16.66 -8.68
CA ILE A 62 -10.50 -16.81 -8.32
C ILE A 62 -11.17 -15.43 -8.22
N ASP A 63 -10.91 -14.53 -9.16
CA ASP A 63 -11.45 -13.16 -9.21
C ASP A 63 -11.32 -12.37 -7.91
N GLN A 64 -10.28 -12.64 -7.11
CA GLN A 64 -10.11 -12.06 -5.78
C GLN A 64 -8.85 -11.20 -5.71
N LEU A 65 -9.03 -9.95 -5.26
CA LEU A 65 -7.97 -9.03 -4.95
C LEU A 65 -7.79 -8.97 -3.42
N THR A 66 -6.71 -9.56 -2.92
CA THR A 66 -6.32 -9.41 -1.51
C THR A 66 -5.39 -8.21 -1.37
N VAL A 67 -5.82 -7.22 -0.61
CA VAL A 67 -5.04 -6.05 -0.24
C VAL A 67 -4.56 -6.22 1.21
N VAL A 68 -3.24 -6.27 1.37
CA VAL A 68 -2.58 -6.27 2.69
C VAL A 68 -1.87 -4.94 2.87
N CYS A 69 -2.13 -4.25 3.98
CA CYS A 69 -1.47 -3.02 4.39
C CYS A 69 -1.05 -3.15 5.86
N GLY A 70 0.26 -3.12 6.11
CA GLY A 70 0.85 -3.26 7.44
C GLY A 70 0.42 -4.51 8.22
N LEU A 71 0.38 -4.39 9.56
CA LEU A 71 0.19 -5.55 10.44
C LEU A 71 -1.26 -6.02 10.51
N MET A 72 -2.22 -5.09 10.50
CA MET A 72 -3.63 -5.34 10.88
C MET A 72 -4.64 -5.16 9.74
N TYR A 73 -4.25 -4.62 8.59
CA TYR A 73 -5.20 -4.37 7.49
C TYR A 73 -5.04 -5.41 6.39
N LYS A 74 -5.89 -6.44 6.42
CA LYS A 74 -6.04 -7.42 5.34
C LYS A 74 -7.50 -7.40 4.91
N LYS A 75 -7.77 -6.93 3.69
CA LYS A 75 -9.10 -6.99 3.08
C LYS A 75 -9.02 -7.72 1.75
N THR A 76 -10.01 -8.55 1.49
CA THR A 76 -10.17 -9.23 0.21
C THR A 76 -11.41 -8.65 -0.47
N PHE A 77 -11.26 -8.29 -1.74
CA PHE A 77 -12.32 -7.73 -2.58
C PHE A 77 -12.51 -8.61 -3.80
N ASN A 78 -13.75 -8.71 -4.29
CA ASN A 78 -14.04 -9.36 -5.56
C ASN A 78 -13.74 -8.38 -6.72
N ILE A 79 -13.04 -8.86 -7.75
CA ILE A 79 -12.66 -8.08 -8.93
C ILE A 79 -13.89 -7.75 -9.78
N ASN A 80 -14.92 -8.60 -9.74
CA ASN A 80 -16.19 -8.36 -10.43
C ASN A 80 -17.00 -7.21 -9.80
N ASP A 81 -16.70 -6.84 -8.55
CA ASP A 81 -17.33 -5.68 -7.89
C ASP A 81 -16.68 -4.35 -8.31
N ILE A 82 -15.54 -4.39 -8.98
CA ILE A 82 -14.82 -3.20 -9.44
C ILE A 82 -15.53 -2.66 -10.69
N LYS A 83 -16.07 -1.43 -10.60
CA LYS A 83 -16.68 -0.72 -11.74
C LYS A 83 -15.68 0.06 -12.56
N GLY A 84 -14.64 0.58 -11.93
CA GLY A 84 -13.69 1.40 -12.65
C GLY A 84 -12.41 1.68 -11.88
N VAL A 85 -11.38 2.00 -12.64
CA VAL A 85 -10.05 2.39 -12.16
C VAL A 85 -9.73 3.76 -12.71
N LYS A 86 -9.30 4.67 -11.83
CA LYS A 86 -8.81 5.98 -12.23
C LYS A 86 -7.50 6.33 -11.50
N PRO A 87 -6.59 7.07 -12.15
CA PRO A 87 -5.45 7.65 -11.46
C PRO A 87 -5.95 8.70 -10.46
N SER A 88 -5.52 8.57 -9.21
CA SER A 88 -5.80 9.54 -8.16
C SER A 88 -4.66 10.54 -8.04
N SER A 89 -4.96 11.82 -8.21
CA SER A 89 -4.05 12.92 -7.87
C SER A 89 -4.17 13.36 -6.41
N ASN A 90 -5.04 12.71 -5.63
CA ASN A 90 -5.32 13.14 -4.26
C ASN A 90 -4.29 12.54 -3.28
N VAL A 91 -3.37 13.39 -2.84
CA VAL A 91 -2.27 13.07 -1.93
C VAL A 91 -2.77 12.90 -0.48
N MET A 92 -3.93 13.51 -0.16
CA MET A 92 -4.36 13.84 1.20
C MET A 92 -5.07 12.70 1.96
N SER A 93 -5.66 11.71 1.28
CA SER A 93 -6.66 10.83 1.90
C SER A 93 -6.17 9.45 2.35
N ALA A 94 -4.88 9.11 2.19
CA ALA A 94 -4.30 7.89 2.74
C ALA A 94 -2.76 7.97 2.85
N PRO A 95 -2.15 7.34 3.86
CA PRO A 95 -0.70 7.24 4.01
C PRO A 95 -0.16 6.16 3.06
N ALA A 96 -0.15 6.44 1.76
CA ALA A 96 0.46 5.56 0.77
C ALA A 96 1.80 6.13 0.30
N LEU A 97 2.81 5.26 0.29
CA LEU A 97 4.22 5.56 0.07
C LEU A 97 4.56 6.02 -1.36
N SER A 98 3.63 6.44 -2.22
CA SER A 98 3.92 6.80 -3.61
C SER A 98 2.88 7.79 -4.17
N MET A 99 3.32 8.61 -5.13
CA MET A 99 2.50 9.63 -5.81
C MET A 99 1.64 9.05 -6.94
N ASN A 100 1.96 7.86 -7.45
CA ASN A 100 1.18 7.19 -8.49
C ASN A 100 0.15 6.25 -7.85
N ARG A 101 -0.99 6.82 -7.44
CA ARG A 101 -2.09 6.09 -6.79
C ARG A 101 -3.18 5.79 -7.82
N LEU A 102 -3.75 4.59 -7.72
CA LEU A 102 -4.95 4.18 -8.45
C LEU A 102 -6.11 4.13 -7.45
N GLU A 103 -7.24 4.74 -7.81
CA GLU A 103 -8.51 4.58 -7.12
C GLU A 103 -9.32 3.49 -7.83
N LEU A 104 -9.59 2.40 -7.10
CA LEU A 104 -10.54 1.37 -7.49
C LEU A 104 -11.92 1.78 -6.95
N ARG A 105 -12.93 1.83 -7.82
CA ARG A 105 -14.33 2.11 -7.44
C ARG A 105 -15.14 0.84 -7.47
N PHE A 106 -15.87 0.57 -6.39
CA PHE A 106 -16.74 -0.59 -6.28
C PHE A 106 -18.20 -0.23 -6.57
N GLN A 107 -19.03 -1.26 -6.83
CA GLN A 107 -20.46 -1.06 -7.07
C GLN A 107 -21.17 -0.34 -5.90
N ASN A 108 -20.74 -0.60 -4.67
CA ASN A 108 -21.33 -0.07 -3.43
C ASN A 108 -20.92 1.38 -3.10
N LYS A 109 -20.47 2.18 -4.07
CA LYS A 109 -19.90 3.53 -3.88
C LYS A 109 -18.65 3.60 -3.00
N GLU A 110 -18.15 2.47 -2.51
CA GLU A 110 -16.84 2.38 -1.86
C GLU A 110 -15.72 2.62 -2.87
N PHE A 111 -14.63 3.21 -2.40
CA PHE A 111 -13.41 3.36 -3.17
C PHE A 111 -12.21 2.89 -2.36
N LEU A 112 -11.25 2.27 -3.05
CA LEU A 112 -9.99 1.83 -2.46
C LEU A 112 -8.84 2.50 -3.20
N LEU A 113 -7.97 3.17 -2.44
CA LEU A 113 -6.74 3.74 -2.96
C LEU A 113 -5.60 2.74 -2.80
N ILE A 114 -4.97 2.40 -3.91
CA ILE A 114 -3.80 1.52 -3.96
C ILE A 114 -2.67 2.20 -4.71
N SER A 115 -1.42 1.81 -4.45
CA SER A 115 -0.27 2.31 -5.22
C SER A 115 0.65 1.15 -5.60
N PRO A 116 0.26 0.32 -6.58
CA PRO A 116 1.12 -0.74 -7.08
C PRO A 116 2.38 -0.14 -7.74
N VAL A 117 3.53 -0.80 -7.59
CA VAL A 117 4.81 -0.40 -8.25
C VAL A 117 4.65 -0.31 -9.76
N LYS A 118 3.83 -1.19 -10.34
CA LYS A 118 3.58 -1.28 -11.79
C LYS A 118 2.09 -1.09 -12.07
N PRO A 119 1.59 0.16 -12.17
CA PRO A 119 0.17 0.45 -12.33
C PRO A 119 -0.40 -0.13 -13.63
N ASP A 120 0.33 -0.04 -14.74
CA ASP A 120 -0.15 -0.54 -16.04
C ASP A 120 -0.36 -2.05 -16.03
N GLN A 121 0.63 -2.81 -15.53
CA GLN A 121 0.52 -4.27 -15.39
C GLN A 121 -0.58 -4.69 -14.41
N PHE A 122 -0.83 -3.89 -13.38
CA PHE A 122 -1.93 -4.14 -12.45
C PHE A 122 -3.29 -3.92 -13.11
N ILE A 123 -3.44 -2.87 -13.92
CA ILE A 123 -4.66 -2.60 -14.68
C ILE A 123 -4.90 -3.69 -15.72
N GLU A 124 -3.87 -4.11 -16.46
CA GLU A 124 -3.95 -5.22 -17.41
C GLU A 124 -4.40 -6.52 -16.73
N ALA A 125 -3.84 -6.85 -15.56
CA ALA A 125 -4.25 -8.04 -14.80
C ALA A 125 -5.71 -7.96 -14.33
N LEU A 126 -6.19 -6.77 -13.96
CA LEU A 126 -7.61 -6.57 -13.61
C LEU A 126 -8.52 -6.72 -14.84
N LEU A 127 -8.15 -6.12 -15.97
CA LEU A 127 -8.93 -6.19 -17.21
C LEU A 127 -8.96 -7.61 -17.80
N ALA A 128 -7.91 -8.39 -17.61
CA ALA A 128 -7.86 -9.79 -18.03
C ALA A 128 -8.93 -10.65 -17.30
N ILE A 129 -9.31 -10.26 -16.09
CA ILE A 129 -10.33 -10.94 -15.28
C ILE A 129 -11.71 -10.33 -15.56
N ASN A 130 -11.82 -9.00 -15.50
CA ASN A 130 -13.06 -8.27 -15.72
C ASN A 130 -12.85 -7.17 -16.78
N PRO A 131 -13.15 -7.44 -18.06
CA PRO A 131 -12.99 -6.47 -19.14
C PRO A 131 -14.02 -5.33 -19.10
N ALA A 132 -15.07 -5.44 -18.26
CA ALA A 132 -16.08 -4.39 -18.11
C ALA A 132 -15.63 -3.23 -17.20
N ILE A 133 -14.44 -3.32 -16.60
CA ILE A 133 -13.87 -2.26 -15.77
C ILE A 133 -13.59 -1.01 -16.62
N GLU A 134 -14.21 0.12 -16.26
CA GLU A 134 -13.92 1.40 -16.89
C GLU A 134 -12.56 1.95 -16.45
N VAL A 135 -11.61 2.06 -17.39
CA VAL A 135 -10.30 2.68 -17.13
C VAL A 135 -10.32 4.12 -17.61
N LYS A 136 -10.30 5.07 -16.66
CA LYS A 136 -10.09 6.49 -17.00
C LYS A 136 -8.59 6.77 -17.05
N LYS A 137 -8.05 7.08 -18.23
CA LYS A 137 -6.68 7.61 -18.36
C LYS A 137 -6.69 9.13 -18.09
N LYS A 138 -5.62 9.63 -17.47
CA LYS A 138 -5.42 11.06 -17.18
C LYS A 138 -5.01 11.79 -18.44
#